data_AF-A0A8E6EVM0-F1
#
_entry.id   AF-A0A8E6EVM0-F1
#
_cell.length_a   1.000
_cell.length_b   1.000
_cell.length_c   1.000
_cell.angle_alpha   90.00
_cell.angle_beta   90.00
_cell.angle_gamma   90.00
#
_symmetry.space_group_name_H-M   'P 1'
#
loop_
_entity.id
_entity.type
_entity.pdbx_description
1 polymer ?
#
loop_
_entity_poly.entity_id
_entity_poly.type
_entity_poly.pdbx_seq_one_letter_code
_entity_poly.pdbx_strand_id
1 'polypeptide(L)'
;MRWMISAVILTLSISVSKSEDPLKERIEKLINSPEYQQASWGILAVDAVSGKEIYKLNSEKMFAPASTTKLFSCAAALVELGSQHTFETNVYQRGVAFSGILDGDLILVASGDPTMGGRNTPEGKMAFKNNDHTYANAGTLAGELTDTDPLLGLTELAKQIAATGIKEVAGEILIDDRLFDRSSSSGSGPNQVTPITINDNLVDILIAPGDKKGDSAKLTMRPQTDAVQMDAEVMTGDENLPPALTIFSDGPNRFRIRGRIPAKSKPKLVVYPVDDPVNYARTLFIECLRKQGVRVVASKFEAKRNNLPAKAGYDNLQKVATFKSLPLSELIKVTLKVSHNLYASTLPLLLAAKKNKTNLTAGLREEGKILSKLGVEISSISFAGGAGGMQADHTTPAATVDLLKAMAKHPESTTYYNCLPVIGVDGTLYDVLKPDSATKGKVRAKTGTLSWHDVMNDRTLLASKALAGDLETKSGKRLFIALFVNNVPLDKGATPSREGKMLAKICEAFYELAP
;
A
#
# COMPACT_ATOMS: atom_id res chain seq x y z
N MET A 1 47.00 -83.92 6.20
CA MET A 1 45.76 -83.10 6.11
C MET A 1 46.04 -81.73 6.71
N ARG A 2 46.09 -80.68 5.88
CA ARG A 2 46.26 -79.28 6.30
C ARG A 2 44.92 -78.74 6.83
N TRP A 3 44.90 -78.17 8.03
CA TRP A 3 43.78 -77.38 8.53
C TRP A 3 44.06 -75.91 8.26
N MET A 4 43.24 -75.28 7.42
CA MET A 4 43.20 -73.82 7.22
C MET A 4 42.24 -73.23 8.25
N ILE A 5 42.75 -72.34 9.10
CA ILE A 5 41.93 -71.48 9.96
C ILE A 5 41.74 -70.16 9.20
N SER A 6 40.53 -69.93 8.68
CA SER A 6 40.13 -68.63 8.13
C SER A 6 39.70 -67.72 9.28
N ALA A 7 40.45 -66.64 9.52
CA ALA A 7 40.05 -65.57 10.41
C ALA A 7 39.08 -64.63 9.67
N VAL A 8 37.83 -64.56 10.14
CA VAL A 8 36.85 -63.57 9.68
C VAL A 8 37.10 -62.27 10.45
N ILE A 9 37.60 -61.25 9.76
CA ILE A 9 37.69 -59.89 10.28
C ILE A 9 36.33 -59.23 10.08
N LEU A 10 35.57 -59.06 11.16
CA LEU A 10 34.31 -58.34 11.18
C LEU A 10 34.63 -56.82 11.30
N THR A 11 34.60 -56.09 10.18
CA THR A 11 34.67 -54.62 10.22
C THR A 11 33.31 -54.07 10.65
N LEU A 12 33.21 -53.60 11.90
CA LEU A 12 32.09 -52.78 12.36
C LEU A 12 32.17 -51.40 11.69
N SER A 13 31.34 -51.18 10.68
CA SER A 13 31.09 -49.84 10.14
C SER A 13 30.20 -49.08 11.12
N ILE A 14 30.79 -48.20 11.93
CA ILE A 14 30.04 -47.22 12.72
C ILE A 14 29.49 -46.18 11.75
N SER A 15 28.23 -46.31 11.35
CA SER A 15 27.50 -45.24 10.68
C SER A 15 27.31 -44.11 11.69
N VAL A 16 28.16 -43.09 11.60
CA VAL A 16 27.93 -41.81 12.27
C VAL A 16 26.65 -41.23 11.67
N SER A 17 25.55 -41.31 12.42
CA SER A 17 24.33 -40.56 12.13
C SER A 17 24.72 -39.07 12.04
N LYS A 18 24.61 -38.51 10.84
CA LYS A 18 24.81 -37.08 10.60
C LYS A 18 23.71 -36.38 11.41
N SER A 19 24.05 -35.62 12.45
CA SER A 19 23.03 -34.85 13.18
C SER A 19 22.40 -33.87 12.18
N GLU A 20 21.19 -34.16 11.74
CA GLU A 20 20.46 -33.30 10.80
C GLU A 20 20.17 -31.96 11.47
N ASP A 21 20.39 -30.87 10.74
CA ASP A 21 20.04 -29.52 11.17
C ASP A 21 18.51 -29.43 11.30
N PRO A 22 17.94 -29.34 12.52
CA PRO A 22 16.49 -29.43 12.71
C PRO A 22 15.73 -28.28 12.05
N LEU A 23 16.37 -27.10 11.92
CA LEU A 23 15.78 -25.97 11.22
C LEU A 23 15.64 -26.30 9.73
N LYS A 24 16.70 -26.83 9.13
CA LYS A 24 16.71 -27.23 7.73
C LYS A 24 15.66 -28.31 7.45
N GLU A 25 15.61 -29.36 8.27
CA GLU A 25 14.63 -30.44 8.12
C GLU A 25 13.19 -29.89 8.18
N ARG A 26 12.91 -29.00 9.13
CA ARG A 26 11.58 -28.39 9.27
C ARG A 26 11.21 -27.52 8.09
N ILE A 27 12.13 -26.71 7.56
CA ILE A 27 11.87 -25.88 6.37
C ILE A 27 11.66 -26.78 5.14
N GLU A 28 12.52 -27.78 4.92
CA GLU A 28 12.41 -28.71 3.79
C GLU A 28 11.07 -29.45 3.81
N LYS A 29 10.61 -29.88 4.98
CA LYS A 29 9.27 -30.49 5.13
C LYS A 29 8.14 -29.55 4.74
N LEU A 30 8.22 -28.27 5.10
CA LEU A 30 7.19 -27.27 4.78
C LEU A 30 7.14 -26.98 3.27
N ILE A 31 8.30 -26.70 2.65
CA ILE A 31 8.37 -26.27 1.25
C ILE A 31 8.10 -27.40 0.25
N ASN A 32 8.31 -28.66 0.65
CA ASN A 32 8.04 -29.84 -0.17
C ASN A 32 6.63 -30.43 0.04
N SER A 33 5.72 -29.70 0.71
CA SER A 33 4.33 -30.16 0.84
C SER A 33 3.67 -30.28 -0.56
N PRO A 34 2.74 -31.23 -0.78
CA PRO A 34 2.22 -31.54 -2.11
C PRO A 34 1.66 -30.34 -2.89
N GLU A 35 1.08 -29.36 -2.20
CA GLU A 35 0.55 -28.14 -2.81
C GLU A 35 1.61 -27.21 -3.41
N TYR A 36 2.89 -27.41 -3.13
CA TYR A 36 4.01 -26.62 -3.64
C TYR A 36 4.83 -27.35 -4.71
N GLN A 37 4.31 -28.45 -5.27
CA GLN A 37 5.05 -29.26 -6.24
C GLN A 37 5.54 -28.46 -7.46
N GLN A 38 4.77 -27.47 -7.92
CA GLN A 38 5.13 -26.59 -9.04
C GLN A 38 5.78 -25.27 -8.59
N ALA A 39 5.88 -25.04 -7.28
CA ALA A 39 6.32 -23.76 -6.74
C ALA A 39 7.83 -23.58 -6.85
N SER A 40 8.25 -22.33 -6.99
CA SER A 40 9.65 -21.95 -6.87
C SER A 40 9.87 -21.25 -5.54
N TRP A 41 10.82 -21.74 -4.73
CA TRP A 41 11.13 -21.17 -3.42
C TRP A 41 12.46 -20.42 -3.43
N GLY A 42 12.46 -19.22 -2.85
CA GLY A 42 13.64 -18.41 -2.57
C GLY A 42 13.64 -18.01 -1.10
N ILE A 43 14.66 -18.42 -0.35
CA ILE A 43 14.75 -18.18 1.09
C ILE A 43 16.16 -17.71 1.41
N LEU A 44 16.27 -16.61 2.14
CA LEU A 44 17.51 -16.21 2.79
C LEU A 44 17.22 -15.74 4.20
N ALA A 45 17.99 -16.25 5.16
CA ALA A 45 18.02 -15.79 6.53
C ALA A 45 19.47 -15.60 6.97
N VAL A 46 19.80 -14.42 7.50
CA VAL A 46 21.13 -14.09 8.00
C VAL A 46 21.03 -13.49 9.40
N ASP A 47 22.03 -13.73 10.23
CA ASP A 47 22.19 -13.06 11.51
C ASP A 47 22.41 -11.55 11.29
N ALA A 48 21.62 -10.71 11.98
CA ALA A 48 21.58 -9.28 11.72
C ALA A 48 22.85 -8.53 12.16
N VAL A 49 23.67 -9.13 13.04
CA VAL A 49 24.89 -8.51 13.58
C VAL A 49 26.12 -8.98 12.81
N SER A 50 26.35 -10.30 12.78
CA SER A 50 27.50 -10.92 12.14
C SER A 50 27.37 -11.04 10.62
N GLY A 51 26.15 -10.98 10.08
CA GLY A 51 25.88 -11.26 8.67
C GLY A 51 26.02 -12.74 8.29
N LYS A 52 26.22 -13.63 9.27
CA LYS A 52 26.37 -15.07 9.02
C LYS A 52 25.07 -15.64 8.45
N GLU A 53 25.20 -16.43 7.39
CA GLU A 53 24.08 -17.18 6.82
C GLU A 53 23.56 -18.21 7.83
N ILE A 54 22.26 -18.13 8.11
CA ILE A 54 21.52 -19.11 8.93
C ILE A 54 20.86 -20.15 8.04
N TYR A 55 20.24 -19.70 6.95
CA TYR A 55 19.63 -20.58 5.97
C TYR A 55 19.62 -19.91 4.60
N LYS A 56 19.84 -20.68 3.53
CA LYS A 56 19.71 -20.20 2.16
C LYS A 56 19.14 -21.25 1.22
N LEU A 57 18.30 -20.79 0.30
CA LEU A 57 17.75 -21.55 -0.83
C LEU A 57 17.50 -20.57 -1.98
N ASN A 58 18.15 -20.79 -3.13
CA ASN A 58 17.98 -19.96 -4.32
C ASN A 58 18.12 -18.44 -4.07
N SER A 59 19.02 -18.03 -3.16
CA SER A 59 19.16 -16.64 -2.70
C SER A 59 19.50 -15.64 -3.80
N GLU A 60 20.14 -16.10 -4.87
CA GLU A 60 20.58 -15.31 -6.04
C GLU A 60 19.64 -15.43 -7.25
N LYS A 61 18.53 -16.18 -7.13
CA LYS A 61 17.56 -16.33 -8.22
C LYS A 61 16.54 -15.20 -8.14
N MET A 62 16.08 -14.77 -9.31
CA MET A 62 15.05 -13.73 -9.44
C MET A 62 13.67 -14.31 -9.09
N PHE A 63 12.94 -13.59 -8.27
CA PHE A 63 11.55 -13.86 -7.93
C PHE A 63 10.72 -12.61 -8.16
N ALA A 64 9.50 -12.77 -8.68
CA ALA A 64 8.47 -11.76 -8.55
C ALA A 64 8.30 -11.39 -7.05
N PRO A 65 8.52 -10.13 -6.65
CA PRO A 65 8.52 -9.71 -5.24
C PRO A 65 7.13 -9.43 -4.70
N ALA A 66 6.17 -9.20 -5.59
CA ALA A 66 4.91 -8.55 -5.26
C ALA A 66 5.16 -7.28 -4.40
N SER A 67 4.31 -7.03 -3.41
CA SER A 67 4.40 -5.85 -2.53
C SER A 67 5.63 -5.78 -1.61
N THR A 68 6.54 -6.76 -1.61
CA THR A 68 7.85 -6.57 -0.96
C THR A 68 8.71 -5.53 -1.68
N THR A 69 8.41 -5.22 -2.96
CA THR A 69 8.94 -4.05 -3.69
C THR A 69 8.83 -2.75 -2.90
N LYS A 70 7.77 -2.60 -2.10
CA LYS A 70 7.56 -1.41 -1.27
C LYS A 70 8.66 -1.18 -0.24
N LEU A 71 9.42 -2.22 0.14
CA LEU A 71 10.61 -2.08 0.97
C LEU A 71 11.63 -1.16 0.31
N PHE A 72 11.84 -1.31 -1.00
CA PHE A 72 12.81 -0.57 -1.81
C PHE A 72 12.34 0.87 -2.03
N SER A 73 11.10 1.07 -2.50
CA SER A 73 10.56 2.41 -2.77
C SER A 73 10.42 3.24 -1.50
N CYS A 74 10.02 2.64 -0.38
CA CYS A 74 9.97 3.32 0.92
C CYS A 74 11.36 3.66 1.45
N ALA A 75 12.34 2.76 1.30
CA ALA A 75 13.72 3.04 1.70
C ALA A 75 14.30 4.20 0.89
N ALA A 76 14.13 4.18 -0.44
CA ALA A 76 14.62 5.26 -1.30
C ALA A 76 13.97 6.61 -0.95
N ALA A 77 12.66 6.63 -0.68
CA ALA A 77 11.96 7.84 -0.24
C ALA A 77 12.49 8.36 1.11
N LEU A 78 12.67 7.49 2.11
CA LEU A 78 13.22 7.89 3.41
C LEU A 78 14.66 8.40 3.31
N VAL A 79 15.48 7.79 2.47
CA VAL A 79 16.89 8.17 2.29
C VAL A 79 17.02 9.52 1.57
N GLU A 80 16.20 9.78 0.54
CA GLU A 80 16.27 11.02 -0.23
C GLU A 80 15.53 12.19 0.43
N LEU A 81 14.37 11.94 1.05
CA LEU A 81 13.52 13.00 1.60
C LEU A 81 13.67 13.18 3.11
N GLY A 82 13.98 12.10 3.85
CA GLY A 82 14.01 12.06 5.31
C GLY A 82 12.64 11.81 5.94
N SER A 83 12.62 11.13 7.09
CA SER A 83 11.37 10.78 7.79
C SER A 83 10.53 11.98 8.23
N GLN A 84 11.19 13.12 8.49
CA GLN A 84 10.55 14.36 8.93
C GLN A 84 10.08 15.25 7.76
N HIS A 85 10.25 14.81 6.51
CA HIS A 85 9.74 15.56 5.36
C HIS A 85 8.22 15.75 5.47
N THR A 86 7.76 16.95 5.18
CA THR A 86 6.33 17.28 5.09
C THR A 86 6.04 17.92 3.74
N PHE A 87 4.87 17.65 3.20
CA PHE A 87 4.37 18.29 1.99
C PHE A 87 3.63 19.57 2.37
N GLU A 88 3.82 20.63 1.59
CA GLU A 88 3.07 21.88 1.72
C GLU A 88 2.20 22.10 0.49
N THR A 89 0.89 21.94 0.66
CA THR A 89 -0.11 22.26 -0.36
C THR A 89 -0.56 23.70 -0.15
N ASN A 90 -0.19 24.56 -1.09
CA ASN A 90 -0.40 26.01 -0.99
C ASN A 90 -1.57 26.47 -1.86
N VAL A 91 -2.33 27.46 -1.40
CA VAL A 91 -3.35 28.15 -2.19
C VAL A 91 -2.93 29.60 -2.41
N TYR A 92 -2.90 30.00 -3.67
CA TYR A 92 -2.56 31.35 -4.10
C TYR A 92 -3.79 32.08 -4.61
N GLN A 93 -3.86 33.37 -4.30
CA GLN A 93 -4.81 34.30 -4.86
C GLN A 93 -4.21 34.93 -6.12
N ARG A 94 -4.97 34.90 -7.22
CA ARG A 94 -4.69 35.68 -8.44
C ARG A 94 -5.83 36.68 -8.66
N GLY A 95 -5.52 37.96 -8.66
CA GLY A 95 -6.51 39.04 -8.72
C GLY A 95 -6.58 39.82 -7.42
N VAL A 96 -7.54 40.74 -7.32
CA VAL A 96 -7.64 41.68 -6.20
C VAL A 96 -8.85 41.34 -5.34
N ALA A 97 -8.63 41.26 -4.03
CA ALA A 97 -9.71 41.14 -3.06
C ALA A 97 -10.09 42.53 -2.55
N PHE A 98 -11.36 42.93 -2.73
CA PHE A 98 -11.90 44.18 -2.22
C PHE A 98 -13.26 43.93 -1.56
N SER A 99 -13.43 44.46 -0.35
CA SER A 99 -14.69 44.36 0.41
C SER A 99 -15.23 42.92 0.55
N GLY A 100 -14.33 41.94 0.65
CA GLY A 100 -14.65 40.51 0.82
C GLY A 100 -14.93 39.75 -0.49
N ILE A 101 -14.86 40.42 -1.65
CA ILE A 101 -15.00 39.78 -2.97
C ILE A 101 -13.62 39.70 -3.61
N LEU A 102 -13.19 38.50 -3.97
CA LEU A 102 -12.03 38.26 -4.81
C LEU A 102 -12.46 38.34 -6.28
N ASP A 103 -12.12 39.44 -6.96
CA ASP A 103 -12.20 39.54 -8.42
C ASP A 103 -10.98 38.83 -9.03
N GLY A 104 -11.12 37.52 -9.17
CA GLY A 104 -10.05 36.63 -9.60
C GLY A 104 -10.18 35.20 -9.09
N ASP A 105 -9.09 34.46 -9.14
CA ASP A 105 -9.04 33.02 -8.95
C ASP A 105 -8.32 32.61 -7.66
N LEU A 106 -8.67 31.43 -7.15
CA LEU A 106 -7.85 30.70 -6.18
C LEU A 106 -7.18 29.52 -6.87
N ILE A 107 -5.88 29.34 -6.63
CA ILE A 107 -5.06 28.32 -7.27
C ILE A 107 -4.44 27.43 -6.19
N LEU A 108 -4.93 26.19 -6.05
CA LEU A 108 -4.36 25.17 -5.18
C LEU A 108 -3.24 24.46 -5.93
N VAL A 109 -2.02 24.51 -5.40
CA VAL A 109 -0.83 23.87 -5.99
C VAL A 109 -0.61 22.52 -5.33
N ALA A 110 -0.79 21.45 -6.11
CA ALA A 110 -0.68 20.08 -5.63
C ALA A 110 0.76 19.74 -5.28
N SER A 111 0.98 19.23 -4.07
CA SER A 111 2.31 18.98 -3.49
C SER A 111 2.76 17.52 -3.59
N GLY A 112 1.89 16.61 -4.05
CA GLY A 112 2.15 15.18 -4.06
C GLY A 112 1.85 14.48 -2.73
N ASP A 113 1.23 15.16 -1.75
CA ASP A 113 0.66 14.52 -0.56
C ASP A 113 -0.49 13.59 -0.97
N PRO A 114 -0.37 12.26 -0.81
CA PRO A 114 -1.38 11.32 -1.27
C PRO A 114 -2.56 11.19 -0.28
N THR A 115 -2.55 11.92 0.83
CA THR A 115 -3.59 11.84 1.88
C THR A 115 -4.39 13.12 2.02
N MET A 116 -3.78 14.29 1.79
CA MET A 116 -4.35 15.62 2.05
C MET A 116 -5.03 15.70 3.44
N GLY A 117 -4.40 15.05 4.43
CA GLY A 117 -4.89 14.98 5.80
C GLY A 117 -6.06 14.02 6.06
N GLY A 118 -6.59 13.35 5.03
CA GLY A 118 -7.79 12.51 5.12
C GLY A 118 -7.71 11.33 6.10
N ARG A 119 -6.49 10.99 6.54
CA ARG A 119 -6.19 9.93 7.51
C ARG A 119 -5.68 10.47 8.86
N ASN A 120 -5.57 11.78 9.04
CA ASN A 120 -4.97 12.34 10.25
C ASN A 120 -5.93 12.16 11.44
N THR A 121 -5.39 11.65 12.54
CA THR A 121 -6.06 11.64 13.84
C THR A 121 -5.71 12.91 14.62
N PRO A 122 -6.50 13.28 15.63
CA PRO A 122 -6.20 14.43 16.52
C PRO A 122 -4.82 14.32 17.20
N GLU A 123 -4.30 13.11 17.39
CA GLU A 123 -3.00 12.85 18.02
C GLU A 123 -1.80 13.02 17.06
N GLY A 124 -2.04 13.47 15.82
CA GLY A 124 -0.98 13.68 14.84
C GLY A 124 -0.44 12.38 14.25
N LYS A 125 -1.31 11.38 14.07
CA LYS A 125 -0.98 10.08 13.45
C LYS A 125 -1.85 9.84 12.22
N MET A 126 -1.37 9.01 11.30
CA MET A 126 -2.21 8.51 10.21
C MET A 126 -2.94 7.23 10.63
N ALA A 127 -4.26 7.25 10.57
CA ALA A 127 -5.12 6.11 10.79
C ALA A 127 -5.07 5.13 9.61
N PHE A 128 -5.18 3.85 9.93
CA PHE A 128 -5.41 2.76 8.98
C PHE A 128 -6.22 1.65 9.64
N LYS A 129 -6.85 0.80 8.83
CA LYS A 129 -7.46 -0.46 9.27
C LYS A 129 -6.71 -1.62 8.62
N ASN A 130 -6.66 -2.78 9.27
CA ASN A 130 -5.93 -3.93 8.70
C ASN A 130 -6.50 -4.35 7.34
N ASN A 131 -7.83 -4.26 7.18
CA ASN A 131 -8.53 -4.36 5.91
C ASN A 131 -8.89 -2.95 5.42
N ASP A 132 -7.93 -2.27 4.78
CA ASP A 132 -8.09 -0.87 4.40
C ASP A 132 -9.17 -0.66 3.31
N HIS A 133 -9.92 0.44 3.41
CA HIS A 133 -11.02 0.77 2.50
C HIS A 133 -10.60 0.81 1.02
N THR A 134 -9.35 1.20 0.73
CA THR A 134 -8.84 1.26 -0.64
C THR A 134 -8.99 -0.07 -1.41
N TYR A 135 -9.08 -1.19 -0.69
CA TYR A 135 -9.24 -2.54 -1.24
C TYR A 135 -10.61 -3.17 -0.95
N ALA A 136 -11.63 -2.39 -0.58
CA ALA A 136 -12.94 -2.93 -0.18
C ALA A 136 -13.60 -3.82 -1.26
N ASN A 137 -13.33 -3.53 -2.54
CA ASN A 137 -13.82 -4.31 -3.67
C ASN A 137 -13.02 -5.60 -3.93
N ALA A 138 -11.88 -5.80 -3.26
CA ALA A 138 -11.07 -7.00 -3.41
C ALA A 138 -11.70 -8.17 -2.62
N GLY A 139 -12.52 -8.98 -3.29
CA GLY A 139 -13.03 -10.23 -2.72
C GLY A 139 -14.16 -10.06 -1.71
N THR A 140 -13.87 -10.24 -0.41
CA THR A 140 -14.86 -10.57 0.64
C THR A 140 -15.68 -9.39 1.18
N LEU A 141 -15.56 -8.19 0.61
CA LEU A 141 -16.22 -6.97 1.09
C LEU A 141 -15.91 -6.71 2.58
N ALA A 142 -14.66 -6.92 2.97
CA ALA A 142 -14.17 -6.79 4.33
C ALA A 142 -13.44 -5.47 4.60
N GLY A 143 -13.42 -4.55 3.62
CA GLY A 143 -12.82 -3.23 3.79
C GLY A 143 -13.48 -2.44 4.92
N GLU A 144 -12.67 -1.72 5.67
CA GLU A 144 -13.06 -0.96 6.85
C GLU A 144 -12.63 0.51 6.69
N LEU A 145 -13.52 1.42 7.09
CA LEU A 145 -13.24 2.85 7.10
C LEU A 145 -12.44 3.25 8.34
N THR A 146 -11.58 4.26 8.19
CA THR A 146 -11.07 5.02 9.33
C THR A 146 -12.13 6.00 9.83
N ASP A 147 -12.06 6.36 11.11
CA ASP A 147 -12.98 7.33 11.73
C ASP A 147 -12.58 8.80 11.47
N THR A 148 -11.68 9.02 10.50
CA THR A 148 -11.10 10.33 10.17
C THR A 148 -11.92 11.06 9.10
N ASP A 149 -11.85 12.39 9.10
CA ASP A 149 -12.45 13.21 8.03
C ASP A 149 -11.60 13.11 6.75
N PRO A 150 -12.11 12.51 5.65
CA PRO A 150 -11.37 12.40 4.40
C PRO A 150 -11.11 13.75 3.73
N LEU A 151 -11.78 14.83 4.17
CA LEU A 151 -11.66 16.18 3.62
C LEU A 151 -10.84 17.13 4.50
N LEU A 152 -10.18 16.63 5.56
CA LEU A 152 -9.53 17.47 6.57
C LEU A 152 -8.66 18.59 5.96
N GLY A 153 -7.75 18.26 5.04
CA GLY A 153 -6.84 19.25 4.45
C GLY A 153 -7.56 20.30 3.61
N LEU A 154 -8.57 19.91 2.83
CA LEU A 154 -9.38 20.86 2.05
C LEU A 154 -10.23 21.76 2.95
N THR A 155 -10.78 21.20 4.02
CA THR A 155 -11.53 21.94 5.04
C THR A 155 -10.64 22.96 5.74
N GLU A 156 -9.40 22.61 6.07
CA GLU A 156 -8.45 23.51 6.72
C GLU A 156 -8.00 24.64 5.79
N LEU A 157 -7.70 24.34 4.51
CA LEU A 157 -7.43 25.38 3.50
C LEU A 157 -8.62 26.34 3.37
N ALA A 158 -9.84 25.83 3.32
CA ALA A 158 -11.05 26.64 3.22
C ALA A 158 -11.25 27.55 4.45
N LYS A 159 -10.95 27.07 5.66
CA LYS A 159 -11.01 27.88 6.89
C LYS A 159 -10.01 29.03 6.86
N GLN A 160 -8.77 28.75 6.47
CA GLN A 160 -7.72 29.77 6.35
C GLN A 160 -8.12 30.85 5.33
N ILE A 161 -8.68 30.45 4.19
CA ILE A 161 -9.16 31.40 3.16
C ILE A 161 -10.29 32.26 3.70
N ALA A 162 -11.30 31.69 4.37
CA ALA A 162 -12.37 32.46 4.98
C ALA A 162 -11.83 33.46 6.03
N ALA A 163 -10.81 33.06 6.80
CA ALA A 163 -10.15 33.91 7.79
C ALA A 163 -9.39 35.10 7.19
N THR A 164 -9.04 35.07 5.90
CA THR A 164 -8.47 36.25 5.19
C THR A 164 -9.51 37.36 4.97
N GLY A 165 -10.80 37.08 5.17
CA GLY A 165 -11.90 37.99 4.89
C GLY A 165 -12.53 37.82 3.51
N ILE A 166 -12.02 36.90 2.67
CA ILE A 166 -12.67 36.51 1.42
C ILE A 166 -13.99 35.81 1.75
N LYS A 167 -15.10 36.39 1.28
CA LYS A 167 -16.47 35.86 1.38
C LYS A 167 -16.98 35.35 0.04
N GLU A 168 -16.35 35.77 -1.05
CA GLU A 168 -16.72 35.39 -2.40
C GLU A 168 -15.51 35.31 -3.33
N VAL A 169 -15.48 34.28 -4.19
CA VAL A 169 -14.54 34.15 -5.31
C VAL A 169 -15.34 34.29 -6.61
N ALA A 170 -15.10 35.38 -7.33
CA ALA A 170 -15.80 35.69 -8.57
C ALA A 170 -15.23 34.93 -9.77
N GLY A 171 -13.95 34.57 -9.73
CA GLY A 171 -13.28 33.76 -10.75
C GLY A 171 -13.33 32.26 -10.47
N GLU A 172 -12.31 31.56 -10.96
CA GLU A 172 -12.18 30.11 -10.93
C GLU A 172 -11.50 29.60 -9.65
N ILE A 173 -11.78 28.32 -9.36
CA ILE A 173 -10.92 27.51 -8.50
C ILE A 173 -10.08 26.63 -9.43
N LEU A 174 -8.76 26.77 -9.37
CA LEU A 174 -7.82 26.04 -10.21
C LEU A 174 -6.98 25.08 -9.36
N ILE A 175 -6.69 23.90 -9.90
CA ILE A 175 -5.74 22.96 -9.32
C ILE A 175 -4.53 22.92 -10.25
N ASP A 176 -3.34 23.24 -9.73
CA ASP A 176 -2.09 23.01 -10.44
C ASP A 176 -1.57 21.62 -10.10
N ASP A 177 -1.78 20.67 -11.02
CA ASP A 177 -1.29 19.29 -10.96
C ASP A 177 -0.02 19.08 -11.81
N ARG A 178 0.79 20.11 -12.04
CA ARG A 178 2.01 20.03 -12.88
C ARG A 178 3.30 19.66 -12.10
N LEU A 179 3.16 19.07 -10.91
CA LEU A 179 4.30 18.59 -10.12
C LEU A 179 5.00 17.42 -10.82
N PHE A 180 4.21 16.45 -11.27
CA PHE A 180 4.65 15.27 -12.02
C PHE A 180 3.53 14.79 -12.95
N ASP A 181 3.89 14.02 -13.97
CA ASP A 181 2.98 13.47 -14.97
C ASP A 181 2.08 12.39 -14.35
N ARG A 182 0.81 12.36 -14.75
CA ARG A 182 -0.11 11.29 -14.32
C ARG A 182 0.44 9.93 -14.76
N SER A 183 0.36 8.94 -13.89
CA SER A 183 0.88 7.60 -14.14
C SER A 183 -0.11 6.54 -13.69
N SER A 184 0.00 5.34 -14.23
CA SER A 184 -0.69 4.17 -13.69
C SER A 184 -0.08 3.77 -12.34
N SER A 185 -0.94 3.38 -11.40
CA SER A 185 -0.56 2.67 -10.18
C SER A 185 -0.03 1.28 -10.55
N SER A 186 1.00 0.82 -9.83
CA SER A 186 1.67 -0.45 -10.08
C SER A 186 1.11 -1.59 -9.20
N GLY A 187 -0.21 -1.63 -9.01
CA GLY A 187 -0.90 -2.64 -8.20
C GLY A 187 -2.42 -2.50 -8.26
N SER A 188 -3.15 -3.33 -7.51
CA SER A 188 -4.61 -3.23 -7.37
C SER A 188 -5.06 -1.94 -6.67
N GLY A 189 -6.35 -1.64 -6.75
CA GLY A 189 -6.96 -0.44 -6.17
C GLY A 189 -7.10 0.68 -7.20
N PRO A 190 -7.06 1.96 -6.79
CA PRO A 190 -7.07 3.10 -7.71
C PRO A 190 -5.92 3.03 -8.70
N ASN A 191 -6.24 3.14 -10.00
CA ASN A 191 -5.27 2.97 -11.07
C ASN A 191 -4.52 4.26 -11.44
N GLN A 192 -4.96 5.44 -11.01
CA GLN A 192 -4.33 6.71 -11.38
C GLN A 192 -3.56 7.32 -10.21
N VAL A 193 -2.26 7.57 -10.44
CA VAL A 193 -1.41 8.37 -9.57
C VAL A 193 -1.41 9.81 -10.07
N THR A 194 -1.82 10.74 -9.22
CA THR A 194 -1.94 12.17 -9.52
C THR A 194 -1.29 13.02 -8.42
N PRO A 195 -0.76 14.22 -8.73
CA PRO A 195 -0.16 15.12 -7.73
C PRO A 195 -1.10 15.57 -6.61
N ILE A 196 -2.41 15.56 -6.86
CA ILE A 196 -3.44 15.75 -5.85
C ILE A 196 -4.20 14.43 -5.68
N THR A 197 -4.39 14.00 -4.44
CA THR A 197 -5.17 12.81 -4.10
C THR A 197 -6.06 13.15 -2.91
N ILE A 198 -7.35 12.88 -3.02
CA ILE A 198 -8.32 13.04 -1.93
C ILE A 198 -8.99 11.70 -1.69
N ASN A 199 -9.00 11.21 -0.45
CA ASN A 199 -9.57 9.91 -0.07
C ASN A 199 -9.13 8.77 -1.01
N ASP A 200 -7.83 8.69 -1.29
CA ASP A 200 -7.22 7.72 -2.21
C ASP A 200 -7.76 7.75 -3.66
N ASN A 201 -8.36 8.86 -4.08
CA ASN A 201 -9.10 8.97 -5.35
C ASN A 201 -10.30 8.03 -5.42
N LEU A 202 -10.97 7.84 -4.28
CA LEU A 202 -12.16 7.02 -4.12
C LEU A 202 -13.30 7.82 -3.50
N VAL A 203 -14.52 7.42 -3.84
CA VAL A 203 -15.66 7.54 -2.92
C VAL A 203 -15.94 6.18 -2.29
N ASP A 204 -16.20 6.21 -0.99
CA ASP A 204 -16.60 5.07 -0.17
C ASP A 204 -18.12 5.01 -0.10
N ILE A 205 -18.70 3.82 -0.24
CA ILE A 205 -20.14 3.60 -0.11
C ILE A 205 -20.38 2.54 0.95
N LEU A 206 -20.88 2.98 2.10
CA LEU A 206 -21.31 2.11 3.18
C LEU A 206 -22.76 1.68 2.93
N ILE A 207 -23.00 0.37 2.85
CA ILE A 207 -24.28 -0.23 2.52
C ILE A 207 -24.76 -1.03 3.72
N ALA A 208 -25.83 -0.61 4.36
CA ALA A 208 -26.48 -1.30 5.47
C ALA A 208 -27.82 -1.92 5.03
N PRO A 209 -28.23 -3.07 5.58
CA PRO A 209 -29.56 -3.60 5.31
C PRO A 209 -30.64 -2.63 5.80
N GLY A 210 -31.79 -2.66 5.11
CA GLY A 210 -33.05 -2.11 5.61
C GLY A 210 -33.60 -2.92 6.78
N ASP A 211 -34.78 -2.56 7.25
CA ASP A 211 -35.31 -3.09 8.52
C ASP A 211 -35.79 -4.54 8.38
N LYS A 212 -36.32 -4.93 7.21
CA LYS A 212 -36.71 -6.31 6.89
C LYS A 212 -36.39 -6.71 5.45
N LYS A 213 -36.45 -8.03 5.19
CA LYS A 213 -36.32 -8.61 3.84
C LYS A 213 -37.34 -7.95 2.88
N GLY A 214 -36.85 -7.54 1.71
CA GLY A 214 -37.65 -6.84 0.70
C GLY A 214 -37.61 -5.31 0.82
N ASP A 215 -37.05 -4.73 1.87
CA ASP A 215 -36.83 -3.28 1.97
C ASP A 215 -35.58 -2.86 1.19
N SER A 216 -35.52 -1.60 0.73
CA SER A 216 -34.28 -1.03 0.17
C SER A 216 -33.18 -0.94 1.24
N ALA A 217 -31.93 -1.13 0.83
CA ALA A 217 -30.76 -0.91 1.68
C ALA A 217 -30.54 0.59 1.96
N LYS A 218 -29.87 0.89 3.07
CA LYS A 218 -29.47 2.24 3.46
C LYS A 218 -28.02 2.46 3.00
N LEU A 219 -27.80 3.46 2.13
CA LEU A 219 -26.47 3.76 1.58
C LEU A 219 -25.97 5.11 2.08
N THR A 220 -24.67 5.20 2.34
CA THR A 220 -24.01 6.45 2.75
C THR A 220 -22.70 6.61 2.00
N MET A 221 -22.50 7.77 1.38
CA MET A 221 -21.29 8.11 0.62
C MET A 221 -20.30 8.88 1.50
N ARG A 222 -19.01 8.53 1.41
CA ARG A 222 -17.91 9.22 2.08
C ARG A 222 -16.76 9.48 1.08
N PRO A 223 -16.31 10.73 0.88
CA PRO A 223 -16.99 11.96 1.30
C PRO A 223 -18.36 12.10 0.63
N GLN A 224 -19.31 12.73 1.33
CA GLN A 224 -20.56 13.17 0.71
C GLN A 224 -20.27 14.36 -0.20
N THR A 225 -20.52 14.21 -1.51
CA THR A 225 -20.16 15.22 -2.52
C THR A 225 -21.06 15.15 -3.74
N ASP A 226 -21.20 16.27 -4.46
CA ASP A 226 -21.85 16.31 -5.78
C ASP A 226 -20.88 15.93 -6.90
N ALA A 227 -19.60 15.70 -6.60
CA ALA A 227 -18.58 15.38 -7.61
C ALA A 227 -18.85 14.08 -8.38
N VAL A 228 -19.67 13.19 -7.82
CA VAL A 228 -20.16 11.98 -8.46
C VAL A 228 -21.66 11.80 -8.22
N GLN A 229 -22.36 11.22 -9.19
CA GLN A 229 -23.75 10.82 -9.07
C GLN A 229 -23.84 9.30 -8.85
N MET A 230 -24.54 8.89 -7.79
CA MET A 230 -24.78 7.49 -7.47
C MET A 230 -26.27 7.15 -7.57
N ASP A 231 -26.60 6.20 -8.44
CA ASP A 231 -27.91 5.55 -8.46
C ASP A 231 -27.85 4.21 -7.71
N ALA A 232 -28.83 3.89 -6.86
CA ALA A 232 -28.77 2.71 -6.01
C ALA A 232 -30.05 1.88 -6.07
N GLU A 233 -29.90 0.62 -6.47
CA GLU A 233 -30.95 -0.41 -6.48
C GLU A 233 -30.46 -1.63 -5.68
N VAL A 234 -30.28 -1.44 -4.37
CA VAL A 234 -29.83 -2.49 -3.46
C VAL A 234 -30.95 -2.85 -2.51
N MET A 235 -31.29 -4.13 -2.43
CA MET A 235 -32.39 -4.65 -1.61
C MET A 235 -31.88 -5.47 -0.43
N THR A 236 -32.65 -5.48 0.65
CA THR A 236 -32.42 -6.33 1.82
C THR A 236 -32.89 -7.74 1.49
N GLY A 237 -31.94 -8.67 1.42
CA GLY A 237 -32.16 -10.07 1.10
C GLY A 237 -32.39 -10.95 2.31
N ASP A 238 -32.45 -12.26 2.07
CA ASP A 238 -32.46 -13.27 3.12
C ASP A 238 -31.20 -13.21 3.99
N GLU A 239 -31.32 -13.44 5.30
CA GLU A 239 -30.19 -13.39 6.24
C GLU A 239 -29.16 -14.50 5.98
N ASN A 240 -29.57 -15.59 5.33
CA ASN A 240 -28.70 -16.76 5.08
C ASN A 240 -27.97 -16.72 3.73
N LEU A 241 -28.31 -15.77 2.85
CA LEU A 241 -27.64 -15.62 1.56
C LEU A 241 -26.40 -14.73 1.71
N PRO A 242 -25.32 -14.95 0.94
CA PRO A 242 -24.21 -14.02 0.92
C PRO A 242 -24.62 -12.70 0.25
N PRO A 243 -23.94 -11.57 0.59
CA PRO A 243 -24.10 -10.32 -0.13
C PRO A 243 -23.74 -10.52 -1.61
N ALA A 244 -24.45 -9.81 -2.49
CA ALA A 244 -24.10 -9.73 -3.90
C ALA A 244 -24.30 -8.29 -4.34
N LEU A 245 -23.20 -7.55 -4.47
CA LEU A 245 -23.19 -6.14 -4.79
C LEU A 245 -22.35 -5.95 -6.05
N THR A 246 -22.93 -5.30 -7.05
CA THR A 246 -22.25 -4.99 -8.31
C THR A 246 -22.28 -3.50 -8.55
N ILE A 247 -21.13 -2.92 -8.85
CA ILE A 247 -20.97 -1.52 -9.23
C ILE A 247 -20.84 -1.46 -10.75
N PHE A 248 -21.60 -0.58 -11.38
CA PHE A 248 -21.53 -0.30 -12.80
C PHE A 248 -21.14 1.16 -12.99
N SER A 249 -20.15 1.42 -13.84
CA SER A 249 -19.91 2.78 -14.34
C SER A 249 -20.91 3.07 -15.45
N ASP A 250 -21.69 4.14 -15.31
CA ASP A 250 -22.71 4.57 -16.27
C ASP A 250 -22.26 5.80 -17.09
N GLY A 251 -21.03 6.25 -16.88
CA GLY A 251 -20.43 7.39 -17.57
C GLY A 251 -19.52 8.19 -16.64
N PRO A 252 -18.93 9.29 -17.15
CA PRO A 252 -18.05 10.14 -16.35
C PRO A 252 -18.75 10.62 -15.07
N ASN A 253 -18.12 10.37 -13.92
CA ASN A 253 -18.62 10.74 -12.60
C ASN A 253 -20.02 10.20 -12.26
N ARG A 254 -20.52 9.16 -12.96
CA ARG A 254 -21.82 8.55 -12.67
C ARG A 254 -21.70 7.04 -12.59
N PHE A 255 -22.24 6.47 -11.53
CA PHE A 255 -22.24 5.04 -11.32
C PHE A 255 -23.53 4.58 -10.65
N ARG A 256 -23.82 3.29 -10.79
CA ARG A 256 -24.92 2.66 -10.09
C ARG A 256 -24.49 1.41 -9.34
N ILE A 257 -25.16 1.17 -8.22
CA ILE A 257 -24.97 -0.03 -7.41
C ILE A 257 -26.25 -0.87 -7.48
N ARG A 258 -26.13 -2.15 -7.85
CA ARG A 258 -27.24 -3.10 -7.82
C ARG A 258 -26.93 -4.31 -6.95
N GLY A 259 -27.98 -4.90 -6.40
CA GLY A 259 -27.92 -6.25 -5.86
C GLY A 259 -28.62 -6.39 -4.51
N ARG A 260 -28.02 -7.17 -3.61
CA ARG A 260 -28.59 -7.49 -2.31
C ARG A 260 -27.57 -7.45 -1.18
N ILE A 261 -28.05 -7.07 0.00
CA ILE A 261 -27.35 -7.21 1.27
C ILE A 261 -28.19 -8.08 2.22
N PRO A 262 -27.60 -9.03 2.98
CA PRO A 262 -28.38 -9.92 3.85
C PRO A 262 -29.01 -9.17 5.03
N ALA A 263 -30.25 -9.49 5.38
CA ALA A 263 -30.88 -8.94 6.58
C ALA A 263 -30.03 -9.20 7.84
N LYS A 264 -30.04 -8.27 8.80
CA LYS A 264 -29.26 -8.32 10.07
C LYS A 264 -27.73 -8.40 9.91
N SER A 265 -27.19 -8.35 8.69
CA SER A 265 -25.74 -8.33 8.48
C SER A 265 -25.14 -6.99 8.90
N LYS A 266 -23.85 -6.99 9.24
CA LYS A 266 -23.08 -5.75 9.39
C LYS A 266 -23.02 -5.01 8.05
N PRO A 267 -22.96 -3.66 8.07
CA PRO A 267 -22.77 -2.90 6.85
C PRO A 267 -21.57 -3.38 6.03
N LYS A 268 -21.70 -3.31 4.71
CA LYS A 268 -20.66 -3.66 3.75
C LYS A 268 -20.14 -2.41 3.08
N LEU A 269 -18.83 -2.38 2.87
CA LEU A 269 -18.16 -1.30 2.20
C LEU A 269 -17.86 -1.71 0.77
N VAL A 270 -18.19 -0.81 -0.17
CA VAL A 270 -17.68 -0.84 -1.53
C VAL A 270 -17.08 0.52 -1.85
N VAL A 271 -16.17 0.57 -2.81
CA VAL A 271 -15.52 1.81 -3.25
C VAL A 271 -15.72 2.04 -4.74
N TYR A 272 -15.77 3.30 -5.16
CA TYR A 272 -15.78 3.67 -6.56
C TYR A 272 -14.60 4.59 -6.86
N PRO A 273 -13.65 4.17 -7.73
CA PRO A 273 -12.58 5.03 -8.19
C PRO A 273 -13.11 6.17 -9.04
N VAL A 274 -12.68 7.40 -8.76
CA VAL A 274 -13.11 8.57 -9.52
C VAL A 274 -12.38 8.65 -10.86
N ASP A 275 -13.09 9.08 -11.91
CA ASP A 275 -12.54 9.12 -13.27
C ASP A 275 -11.52 10.25 -13.48
N ASP A 276 -11.75 11.41 -12.85
CA ASP A 276 -10.90 12.59 -12.92
C ASP A 276 -10.55 13.09 -11.49
N PRO A 277 -9.49 12.57 -10.87
CA PRO A 277 -9.05 12.96 -9.53
C PRO A 277 -8.85 14.46 -9.32
N VAL A 278 -8.45 15.18 -10.37
CA VAL A 278 -8.16 16.62 -10.29
C VAL A 278 -9.44 17.42 -10.28
N ASN A 279 -10.43 17.04 -11.09
CA ASN A 279 -11.76 17.66 -10.99
C ASN A 279 -12.44 17.31 -9.67
N TYR A 280 -12.29 16.06 -9.23
CA TYR A 280 -12.81 15.59 -7.96
C TYR A 280 -12.29 16.44 -6.79
N ALA A 281 -10.98 16.64 -6.71
CA ALA A 281 -10.36 17.51 -5.70
C ALA A 281 -10.86 18.97 -5.80
N ARG A 282 -10.99 19.52 -7.02
CA ARG A 282 -11.54 20.87 -7.24
C ARG A 282 -12.96 21.00 -6.72
N THR A 283 -13.85 20.07 -7.06
CA THR A 283 -15.25 20.09 -6.64
C THR A 283 -15.37 20.01 -5.11
N LEU A 284 -14.63 19.08 -4.50
CA LEU A 284 -14.58 18.97 -3.03
C LEU A 284 -14.05 20.24 -2.37
N PHE A 285 -13.04 20.89 -2.97
CA PHE A 285 -12.51 22.14 -2.42
C PHE A 285 -13.54 23.29 -2.50
N ILE A 286 -14.29 23.40 -3.60
CA ILE A 286 -15.42 24.33 -3.73
C ILE A 286 -16.48 24.06 -2.65
N GLU A 287 -16.78 22.80 -2.38
CA GLU A 287 -17.74 22.40 -1.34
C GLU A 287 -17.24 22.76 0.05
N CYS A 288 -15.97 22.55 0.35
CA CYS A 288 -15.34 22.98 1.60
C CYS A 288 -15.36 24.50 1.76
N LEU A 289 -15.03 25.27 0.71
CA LEU A 289 -15.12 26.75 0.71
C LEU A 289 -16.54 27.22 1.04
N ARG A 290 -17.56 26.65 0.39
CA ARG A 290 -18.97 26.98 0.64
C ARG A 290 -19.41 26.65 2.06
N LYS A 291 -18.95 25.52 2.62
CA LYS A 291 -19.21 25.15 4.02
C LYS A 291 -18.57 26.14 5.01
N GLN A 292 -17.50 26.82 4.64
CA GLN A 292 -16.87 27.89 5.43
C GLN A 292 -17.44 29.29 5.12
N GLY A 293 -18.56 29.38 4.39
CA GLY A 293 -19.22 30.65 4.07
C GLY A 293 -18.61 31.42 2.90
N VAL A 294 -17.69 30.83 2.14
CA VAL A 294 -17.11 31.44 0.94
C VAL A 294 -17.91 31.04 -0.29
N ARG A 295 -18.63 32.00 -0.89
CA ARG A 295 -19.35 31.80 -2.15
C ARG A 295 -18.34 31.61 -3.29
N VAL A 296 -18.59 30.65 -4.17
CA VAL A 296 -17.77 30.45 -5.39
C VAL A 296 -18.69 30.51 -6.59
N VAL A 297 -18.45 31.48 -7.48
CA VAL A 297 -19.26 31.74 -8.67
C VAL A 297 -19.04 30.65 -9.73
N ALA A 298 -17.80 30.17 -9.89
CA ALA A 298 -17.46 29.15 -10.86
C ALA A 298 -18.31 27.88 -10.71
N SER A 299 -18.55 27.22 -11.86
CA SER A 299 -19.20 25.91 -11.91
C SER A 299 -18.41 24.89 -11.10
N LYS A 300 -19.12 24.03 -10.34
CA LYS A 300 -18.50 22.88 -9.67
C LYS A 300 -17.93 21.88 -10.68
N PHE A 301 -18.62 21.69 -11.81
CA PHE A 301 -18.36 20.57 -12.72
C PHE A 301 -17.40 20.89 -13.85
N GLU A 302 -17.38 22.13 -14.31
CA GLU A 302 -16.51 22.59 -15.41
C GLU A 302 -15.32 23.38 -14.87
N ALA A 303 -14.12 23.01 -15.29
CA ALA A 303 -12.88 23.69 -14.91
C ALA A 303 -12.15 24.26 -16.14
N LYS A 304 -11.81 25.54 -16.12
CA LYS A 304 -10.98 26.20 -17.15
C LYS A 304 -9.49 25.95 -16.89
N ARG A 305 -9.05 24.69 -17.00
CA ARG A 305 -7.70 24.21 -16.62
C ARG A 305 -6.54 24.91 -17.33
N ASN A 306 -6.76 25.45 -18.52
CA ASN A 306 -5.70 26.03 -19.34
C ASN A 306 -5.25 27.44 -18.88
N ASN A 307 -5.81 27.97 -17.79
CA ASN A 307 -5.51 29.30 -17.29
C ASN A 307 -4.60 29.28 -16.05
N LEU A 308 -3.60 28.40 -15.98
CA LEU A 308 -2.62 28.40 -14.88
C LEU A 308 -1.45 29.36 -15.17
N PRO A 309 -0.91 30.09 -14.17
CA PRO A 309 0.29 30.90 -14.36
C PRO A 309 1.51 30.02 -14.69
N ALA A 310 2.54 30.62 -15.27
CA ALA A 310 3.85 29.97 -15.36
C ALA A 310 4.40 29.68 -13.95
N LYS A 311 5.26 28.66 -13.79
CA LYS A 311 5.78 28.29 -12.47
C LYS A 311 6.49 29.46 -11.75
N ALA A 312 7.26 30.27 -12.46
CA ALA A 312 7.90 31.48 -11.91
C ALA A 312 6.90 32.60 -11.55
N GLY A 313 5.65 32.52 -12.00
CA GLY A 313 4.61 33.50 -11.70
C GLY A 313 4.06 33.40 -10.29
N TYR A 314 4.21 32.25 -9.61
CA TYR A 314 3.68 32.05 -8.25
C TYR A 314 4.36 32.95 -7.21
N ASP A 315 5.62 33.31 -7.41
CA ASP A 315 6.37 34.19 -6.49
C ASP A 315 5.75 35.59 -6.38
N ASN A 316 4.96 35.99 -7.38
CA ASN A 316 4.26 37.27 -7.42
C ASN A 316 2.79 37.19 -6.96
N LEU A 317 2.31 36.00 -6.56
CA LEU A 317 0.95 35.79 -6.09
C LEU A 317 0.90 35.76 -4.57
N GLN A 318 -0.17 36.31 -4.00
CA GLN A 318 -0.38 36.23 -2.56
C GLN A 318 -0.78 34.80 -2.17
N LYS A 319 0.01 34.18 -1.30
CA LYS A 319 -0.37 32.92 -0.65
C LYS A 319 -1.40 33.20 0.44
N VAL A 320 -2.57 32.58 0.33
CA VAL A 320 -3.73 32.81 1.23
C VAL A 320 -4.04 31.63 2.16
N ALA A 321 -3.53 30.43 1.85
CA ALA A 321 -3.60 29.28 2.75
C ALA A 321 -2.47 28.28 2.47
N THR A 322 -2.12 27.52 3.50
CA THR A 322 -1.18 26.39 3.42
C THR A 322 -1.68 25.23 4.27
N PHE A 323 -1.73 24.05 3.68
CA PHE A 323 -1.90 22.80 4.41
C PHE A 323 -0.56 22.06 4.46
N LYS A 324 -0.12 21.72 5.68
CA LYS A 324 1.10 20.97 5.93
C LYS A 324 0.75 19.54 6.31
N SER A 325 1.29 18.56 5.60
CA SER A 325 1.05 17.14 5.88
C SER A 325 1.67 16.72 7.22
N LEU A 326 1.28 15.54 7.71
CA LEU A 326 2.09 14.82 8.70
C LEU A 326 3.44 14.40 8.09
N PRO A 327 4.46 14.08 8.91
CA PRO A 327 5.76 13.63 8.44
C PRO A 327 5.67 12.40 7.53
N LEU A 328 6.58 12.29 6.56
CA LEU A 328 6.71 11.19 5.61
C LEU A 328 6.72 9.82 6.31
N SER A 329 7.25 9.72 7.53
CA SER A 329 7.21 8.50 8.32
C SER A 329 5.79 7.93 8.51
N GLU A 330 4.76 8.77 8.67
CA GLU A 330 3.38 8.29 8.83
C GLU A 330 2.82 7.77 7.50
N LEU A 331 3.15 8.41 6.38
CA LEU A 331 2.81 7.93 5.04
C LEU A 331 3.47 6.57 4.74
N ILE A 332 4.76 6.44 5.05
CA ILE A 332 5.51 5.19 4.88
C ILE A 332 4.93 4.09 5.79
N LYS A 333 4.54 4.44 7.02
CA LYS A 333 3.86 3.51 7.94
C LYS A 333 2.58 2.96 7.34
N VAL A 334 1.66 3.81 6.86
CA VAL A 334 0.42 3.32 6.21
C VAL A 334 0.77 2.49 4.98
N THR A 335 1.69 2.97 4.14
CA THR A 335 2.14 2.27 2.92
C THR A 335 2.61 0.84 3.22
N LEU A 336 3.41 0.64 4.26
CA LEU A 336 3.94 -0.68 4.62
C LEU A 336 2.93 -1.52 5.41
N LYS A 337 2.21 -0.94 6.39
CA LYS A 337 1.25 -1.63 7.25
C LYS A 337 0.12 -2.26 6.44
N VAL A 338 -0.55 -1.47 5.60
CA VAL A 338 -1.69 -1.93 4.79
C VAL A 338 -1.33 -2.23 3.34
N SER A 339 -0.05 -2.14 2.98
CA SER A 339 0.44 -2.40 1.63
C SER A 339 -0.18 -1.47 0.58
N HIS A 340 -0.29 -0.18 0.87
CA HIS A 340 -1.01 0.78 0.03
C HIS A 340 -0.32 1.00 -1.33
N ASN A 341 -0.99 0.60 -2.43
CA ASN A 341 -0.40 0.61 -3.77
C ASN A 341 -0.30 2.01 -4.37
N LEU A 342 -1.34 2.82 -4.21
CA LEU A 342 -1.35 4.20 -4.69
C LEU A 342 -0.20 5.01 -4.06
N TYR A 343 -0.01 4.90 -2.75
CA TYR A 343 1.02 5.62 -2.01
C TYR A 343 2.42 5.16 -2.45
N ALA A 344 2.65 3.85 -2.49
CA ALA A 344 3.91 3.30 -2.99
C ALA A 344 4.21 3.71 -4.44
N SER A 345 3.19 3.76 -5.31
CA SER A 345 3.35 4.19 -6.70
C SER A 345 3.62 5.70 -6.84
N THR A 346 3.28 6.48 -5.81
CA THR A 346 3.57 7.92 -5.75
C THR A 346 5.03 8.19 -5.41
N LEU A 347 5.69 7.32 -4.62
CA LEU A 347 7.06 7.56 -4.12
C LEU A 347 8.09 7.79 -5.24
N PRO A 348 8.17 6.98 -6.32
CA PRO A 348 9.13 7.25 -7.39
C PRO A 348 8.87 8.58 -8.10
N LEU A 349 7.60 8.99 -8.25
CA LEU A 349 7.24 10.27 -8.85
C LEU A 349 7.66 11.45 -7.96
N LEU A 350 7.61 11.31 -6.63
CA LEU A 350 8.17 12.30 -5.71
C LEU A 350 9.70 12.40 -5.82
N LEU A 351 10.40 11.27 -6.00
CA LEU A 351 11.84 11.26 -6.27
C LEU A 351 12.16 11.98 -7.60
N ALA A 352 11.33 11.77 -8.63
CA ALA A 352 11.44 12.49 -9.90
C ALA A 352 11.26 14.00 -9.69
N ALA A 353 10.19 14.40 -9.00
CA ALA A 353 9.85 15.80 -8.74
C ALA A 353 10.97 16.51 -7.94
N LYS A 354 11.57 15.83 -6.97
CA LYS A 354 12.74 16.33 -6.21
C LYS A 354 13.93 16.67 -7.11
N LYS A 355 14.05 16.03 -8.27
CA LYS A 355 15.08 16.30 -9.30
C LYS A 355 14.58 17.17 -10.46
N ASN A 356 13.45 17.86 -10.30
CA ASN A 356 12.79 18.64 -11.35
C ASN A 356 12.46 17.79 -12.60
N LYS A 357 12.12 16.52 -12.40
CA LYS A 357 11.61 15.59 -13.42
C LYS A 357 10.16 15.25 -13.12
N THR A 358 9.41 14.84 -14.13
CA THR A 358 7.95 14.67 -14.01
C THR A 358 7.49 13.24 -14.22
N ASN A 359 8.25 12.37 -14.88
CA ASN A 359 7.76 11.04 -15.25
C ASN A 359 8.30 9.91 -14.35
N LEU A 360 7.54 8.81 -14.33
CA LEU A 360 7.86 7.60 -13.56
C LEU A 360 9.22 7.01 -13.92
N THR A 361 9.60 7.00 -15.20
CA THR A 361 10.91 6.46 -15.63
C THR A 361 12.07 7.22 -15.00
N ALA A 362 12.01 8.55 -14.92
CA ALA A 362 12.99 9.33 -14.21
C ALA A 362 12.99 8.98 -12.71
N GLY A 363 11.80 8.84 -12.11
CA GLY A 363 11.63 8.43 -10.71
C GLY A 363 12.31 7.11 -10.36
N LEU A 364 12.04 6.05 -11.15
CA LEU A 364 12.63 4.72 -10.95
C LEU A 364 14.15 4.72 -11.16
N ARG A 365 14.66 5.56 -12.08
CA ARG A 365 16.11 5.73 -12.26
C ARG A 365 16.75 6.42 -11.05
N GLU A 366 16.09 7.40 -10.45
CA GLU A 366 16.57 8.02 -9.21
C GLU A 366 16.50 7.04 -8.03
N GLU A 367 15.42 6.26 -7.92
CA GLU A 367 15.30 5.17 -6.93
C GLU A 367 16.47 4.19 -7.05
N GLY A 368 16.78 3.71 -8.27
CA GLY A 368 17.92 2.82 -8.50
C GLY A 368 19.27 3.43 -8.09
N LYS A 369 19.50 4.73 -8.34
CA LYS A 369 20.71 5.42 -7.90
C LYS A 369 20.82 5.49 -6.38
N ILE A 370 19.70 5.73 -5.69
CA ILE A 370 19.65 5.79 -4.22
C ILE A 370 19.95 4.41 -3.64
N LEU A 371 19.29 3.37 -4.14
CA LEU A 371 19.49 1.99 -3.71
C LEU A 371 20.94 1.52 -3.95
N SER A 372 21.53 1.89 -5.09
CA SER A 372 22.93 1.57 -5.40
C SER A 372 23.89 2.20 -4.38
N LYS A 373 23.65 3.46 -3.99
CA LYS A 373 24.43 4.14 -2.95
C LYS A 373 24.29 3.52 -1.56
N LEU A 374 23.17 2.86 -1.27
CA LEU A 374 22.98 2.07 -0.05
C LEU A 374 23.72 0.73 -0.09
N GLY A 375 24.27 0.34 -1.24
CA GLY A 375 24.97 -0.93 -1.43
C GLY A 375 24.08 -2.07 -1.93
N VAL A 376 22.89 -1.78 -2.47
CA VAL A 376 22.04 -2.79 -3.12
C VAL A 376 22.54 -3.00 -4.55
N GLU A 377 22.74 -4.26 -4.94
CA GLU A 377 23.19 -4.62 -6.28
C GLU A 377 22.07 -4.44 -7.31
N ILE A 378 22.11 -3.37 -8.10
CA ILE A 378 21.00 -3.00 -8.98
C ILE A 378 20.75 -4.01 -10.11
N SER A 379 21.78 -4.75 -10.55
CA SER A 379 21.60 -5.81 -11.54
C SER A 379 20.75 -6.98 -11.04
N SER A 380 20.53 -7.09 -9.73
CA SER A 380 19.73 -8.11 -9.06
C SER A 380 18.28 -7.69 -8.77
N ILE A 381 17.87 -6.51 -9.23
CA ILE A 381 16.49 -5.99 -9.14
C ILE A 381 16.00 -5.50 -10.51
N SER A 382 14.69 -5.59 -10.73
CA SER A 382 13.99 -5.02 -11.87
C SER A 382 12.65 -4.52 -11.37
N PHE A 383 12.38 -3.21 -11.44
CA PHE A 383 11.10 -2.64 -11.05
C PHE A 383 10.55 -1.72 -12.14
N ALA A 384 9.27 -1.87 -12.45
CA ALA A 384 8.52 -1.03 -13.38
C ALA A 384 7.51 -0.11 -12.65
N GLY A 385 7.51 -0.11 -11.32
CA GLY A 385 6.73 0.79 -10.47
C GLY A 385 7.10 0.62 -8.99
N GLY A 386 6.53 1.46 -8.13
CA GLY A 386 6.88 1.48 -6.70
C GLY A 386 6.13 0.45 -5.84
N ALA A 387 5.07 -0.19 -6.34
CA ALA A 387 4.18 -1.03 -5.56
C ALA A 387 4.37 -2.55 -5.75
N GLY A 388 5.00 -2.99 -6.84
CA GLY A 388 5.37 -4.40 -7.06
C GLY A 388 4.36 -5.29 -7.78
N GLY A 389 3.38 -4.69 -8.48
CA GLY A 389 2.33 -5.42 -9.22
C GLY A 389 2.61 -5.55 -10.71
N MET A 390 3.77 -5.12 -11.22
CA MET A 390 4.10 -5.21 -12.64
C MET A 390 4.73 -6.56 -12.95
N GLN A 391 4.45 -7.11 -14.15
CA GLN A 391 5.01 -8.40 -14.57
C GLN A 391 6.55 -8.39 -14.67
N ALA A 392 7.14 -7.21 -14.93
CA ALA A 392 8.59 -7.04 -14.99
C ALA A 392 9.24 -6.98 -13.60
N ASP A 393 8.47 -6.85 -12.52
CA ASP A 393 9.01 -6.69 -11.17
C ASP A 393 9.68 -7.98 -10.70
N HIS A 394 10.98 -7.94 -10.44
CA HIS A 394 11.79 -9.05 -9.94
C HIS A 394 12.84 -8.55 -8.93
N THR A 395 13.14 -9.36 -7.92
CA THR A 395 14.29 -9.17 -7.02
C THR A 395 14.82 -10.54 -6.60
N THR A 396 16.07 -10.59 -6.14
CA THR A 396 16.58 -11.77 -5.43
C THR A 396 16.34 -11.66 -3.91
N PRO A 397 16.26 -12.79 -3.18
CA PRO A 397 16.32 -12.79 -1.72
C PRO A 397 17.56 -12.08 -1.16
N ALA A 398 18.72 -12.24 -1.81
CA ALA A 398 19.95 -11.57 -1.43
C ALA A 398 19.84 -10.05 -1.51
N ALA A 399 19.36 -9.50 -2.64
CA ALA A 399 19.15 -8.07 -2.82
C ALA A 399 18.20 -7.47 -1.76
N THR A 400 17.16 -8.24 -1.42
CA THR A 400 16.19 -7.85 -0.39
C THR A 400 16.84 -7.82 0.99
N VAL A 401 17.65 -8.81 1.34
CA VAL A 401 18.39 -8.84 2.61
C VAL A 401 19.48 -7.78 2.67
N ASP A 402 20.15 -7.48 1.55
CA ASP A 402 21.14 -6.40 1.50
C ASP A 402 20.50 -5.02 1.72
N LEU A 403 19.30 -4.77 1.18
CA LEU A 403 18.53 -3.58 1.52
C LEU A 403 18.24 -3.51 3.03
N LEU A 404 17.77 -4.61 3.63
CA LEU A 404 17.46 -4.66 5.07
C LEU A 404 18.73 -4.35 5.89
N LYS A 405 19.86 -5.00 5.58
CA LYS A 405 21.15 -4.73 6.23
C LYS A 405 21.60 -3.28 6.08
N ALA A 406 21.42 -2.70 4.90
CA ALA A 406 21.76 -1.30 4.64
C ALA A 406 20.91 -0.35 5.47
N MET A 407 19.58 -0.56 5.49
CA MET A 407 18.66 0.26 6.27
C MET A 407 18.87 0.11 7.77
N ALA A 408 19.27 -1.08 8.26
CA ALA A 408 19.59 -1.28 9.67
C ALA A 408 20.76 -0.41 10.17
N LYS A 409 21.69 -0.07 9.28
CA LYS A 409 22.84 0.82 9.56
C LYS A 409 22.56 2.29 9.26
N HIS A 410 21.46 2.60 8.58
CA HIS A 410 21.11 3.96 8.16
C HIS A 410 20.52 4.76 9.34
N PRO A 411 20.69 6.10 9.40
CA PRO A 411 20.03 6.93 10.43
C PRO A 411 18.51 6.78 10.50
N GLU A 412 17.85 6.40 9.40
CA GLU A 412 16.40 6.13 9.33
C GLU A 412 16.00 4.72 9.77
N SER A 413 16.92 3.92 10.31
CA SER A 413 16.71 2.52 10.72
C SER A 413 15.47 2.35 11.60
N THR A 414 15.39 3.09 12.71
CA THR A 414 14.26 2.98 13.65
C THR A 414 12.93 3.28 12.98
N THR A 415 12.85 4.34 12.17
CA THR A 415 11.63 4.70 11.43
C THR A 415 11.24 3.60 10.46
N TYR A 416 12.17 3.14 9.62
CA TYR A 416 11.93 2.16 8.57
C TYR A 416 11.33 0.86 9.14
N TYR A 417 11.97 0.29 10.17
CA TYR A 417 11.50 -0.95 10.77
C TYR A 417 10.22 -0.79 11.60
N ASN A 418 9.99 0.37 12.22
CA ASN A 418 8.73 0.64 12.94
C ASN A 418 7.52 0.78 12.01
N CYS A 419 7.75 1.03 10.72
CA CYS A 419 6.70 1.09 9.70
C CYS A 419 6.22 -0.30 9.26
N LEU A 420 7.03 -1.35 9.45
CA LEU A 420 6.69 -2.71 8.98
C LEU A 420 5.54 -3.33 9.79
N PRO A 421 4.62 -4.09 9.15
CA PRO A 421 3.64 -4.92 9.85
C PRO A 421 4.29 -5.83 10.89
N VAL A 422 3.64 -5.98 12.04
CA VAL A 422 4.10 -6.87 13.12
C VAL A 422 3.24 -8.13 13.14
N ILE A 423 3.89 -9.30 13.11
CA ILE A 423 3.20 -10.58 12.97
C ILE A 423 2.24 -10.86 14.13
N GLY A 424 0.99 -11.20 13.81
CA GLY A 424 -0.09 -11.43 14.78
C GLY A 424 -0.55 -10.18 15.54
N VAL A 425 -0.14 -8.98 15.12
CA VAL A 425 -0.47 -7.72 15.80
C VAL A 425 -1.20 -6.75 14.87
N ASP A 426 -0.59 -6.39 13.74
CA ASP A 426 -1.14 -5.33 12.89
C ASP A 426 -0.81 -5.48 11.40
N GLY A 427 -1.47 -4.63 10.61
CA GLY A 427 -1.31 -4.55 9.16
C GLY A 427 -1.61 -5.88 8.49
N THR A 428 -0.97 -6.12 7.36
CA THR A 428 -1.15 -7.37 6.57
C THR A 428 -0.71 -8.68 7.26
N LEU A 429 -0.16 -8.62 8.48
CA LEU A 429 0.24 -9.81 9.26
C LEU A 429 -0.63 -10.04 10.50
N TYR A 430 -1.72 -9.30 10.69
CA TYR A 430 -2.50 -9.35 11.93
C TYR A 430 -3.15 -10.72 12.22
N ASP A 431 -3.54 -11.48 11.19
CA ASP A 431 -4.29 -12.75 11.29
C ASP A 431 -3.63 -13.91 10.52
N VAL A 432 -2.30 -14.01 10.59
CA VAL A 432 -1.54 -15.10 9.94
C VAL A 432 -1.07 -16.19 10.89
N LEU A 433 -1.23 -15.99 12.20
CA LEU A 433 -0.81 -16.92 13.24
C LEU A 433 -1.99 -17.61 13.89
N LYS A 434 -1.71 -18.75 14.53
CA LYS A 434 -2.64 -19.30 15.53
C LYS A 434 -2.67 -18.39 16.77
N PRO A 435 -3.79 -18.34 17.52
CA PRO A 435 -3.94 -17.44 18.66
C PRO A 435 -2.85 -17.54 19.74
N ASP A 436 -2.26 -18.72 19.93
CA ASP A 436 -1.28 -19.07 20.96
C ASP A 436 0.18 -19.13 20.46
N SER A 437 0.43 -18.72 19.21
CA SER A 437 1.78 -18.77 18.63
C SER A 437 2.75 -17.87 19.39
N ALA A 438 3.84 -18.45 19.89
CA ALA A 438 4.92 -17.74 20.58
C ALA A 438 5.69 -16.76 19.67
N THR A 439 5.48 -16.83 18.36
CA THR A 439 6.09 -15.93 17.36
C THR A 439 5.33 -14.60 17.24
N LYS A 440 4.15 -14.46 17.87
CA LYS A 440 3.40 -13.19 17.88
C LYS A 440 4.27 -12.05 18.39
N GLY A 441 4.34 -10.96 17.62
CA GLY A 441 5.15 -9.80 17.94
C GLY A 441 6.65 -9.93 17.65
N LYS A 442 7.12 -11.10 17.18
CA LYS A 442 8.56 -11.38 16.99
C LYS A 442 9.08 -11.16 15.58
N VAL A 443 8.21 -10.83 14.63
CA VAL A 443 8.58 -10.55 13.24
C VAL A 443 7.99 -9.21 12.82
N ARG A 444 8.82 -8.34 12.24
CA ARG A 444 8.38 -7.14 11.54
C ARG A 444 8.75 -7.31 10.08
N ALA A 445 7.74 -7.45 9.22
CA ALA A 445 8.00 -7.79 7.83
C ALA A 445 6.93 -7.25 6.89
N LYS A 446 7.36 -6.90 5.68
CA LYS A 446 6.46 -6.58 4.58
C LYS A 446 6.04 -7.85 3.86
N THR A 447 4.74 -7.98 3.61
CA THR A 447 4.14 -9.05 2.82
C THR A 447 4.12 -8.72 1.32
N GLY A 448 4.04 -9.76 0.49
CA GLY A 448 3.77 -9.68 -0.95
C GLY A 448 2.71 -10.70 -1.36
N THR A 449 1.79 -10.31 -2.24
CA THR A 449 0.85 -11.22 -2.91
C THR A 449 0.60 -10.69 -4.31
N LEU A 450 0.81 -11.53 -5.31
CA LEU A 450 0.52 -11.25 -6.72
C LEU A 450 -0.11 -12.50 -7.34
N SER A 451 -1.24 -12.33 -8.00
CA SER A 451 -1.99 -13.43 -8.59
C SER A 451 -2.45 -13.08 -10.00
N TRP A 452 -2.49 -14.10 -10.86
CA TRP A 452 -3.08 -14.03 -12.19
C TRP A 452 -4.26 -15.00 -12.27
N HIS A 453 -5.24 -14.67 -13.11
CA HIS A 453 -6.26 -15.64 -13.49
C HIS A 453 -5.70 -16.58 -14.56
N ASP A 454 -5.59 -17.86 -14.24
CA ASP A 454 -5.23 -18.92 -15.18
C ASP A 454 -6.49 -19.30 -15.96
N VAL A 455 -6.67 -18.67 -17.12
CA VAL A 455 -7.86 -18.83 -17.97
C VAL A 455 -8.02 -20.27 -18.46
N MET A 456 -6.92 -20.96 -18.76
CA MET A 456 -6.96 -22.32 -19.31
C MET A 456 -7.50 -23.32 -18.30
N ASN A 457 -7.12 -23.17 -17.03
CA ASN A 457 -7.50 -24.10 -15.96
C ASN A 457 -8.61 -23.54 -15.05
N ASP A 458 -9.20 -22.39 -15.39
CA ASP A 458 -10.25 -21.70 -14.63
C ASP A 458 -9.95 -21.61 -13.12
N ARG A 459 -8.75 -21.14 -12.81
CA ARG A 459 -8.22 -21.07 -11.44
C ARG A 459 -7.31 -19.86 -11.23
N THR A 460 -6.84 -19.67 -9.99
CA THR A 460 -5.85 -18.63 -9.69
C THR A 460 -4.45 -19.21 -9.73
N LEU A 461 -3.54 -18.55 -10.46
CA LEU A 461 -2.10 -18.75 -10.30
C LEU A 461 -1.58 -17.69 -9.34
N LEU A 462 -1.15 -18.11 -8.15
CA LEU A 462 -0.42 -17.24 -7.24
C LEU A 462 1.00 -17.08 -7.77
N ALA A 463 1.21 -16.02 -8.55
CA ALA A 463 2.48 -15.69 -9.15
C ALA A 463 3.56 -15.42 -8.09
N SER A 464 3.18 -14.82 -6.96
CA SER A 464 4.08 -14.60 -5.83
C SER A 464 3.33 -14.50 -4.51
N LYS A 465 3.87 -15.17 -3.49
CA LYS A 465 3.69 -14.83 -2.07
C LYS A 465 5.07 -14.56 -1.49
N ALA A 466 5.21 -13.44 -0.79
CA ALA A 466 6.50 -13.05 -0.22
C ALA A 466 6.37 -12.46 1.19
N LEU A 467 7.45 -12.54 1.96
CA LEU A 467 7.60 -11.92 3.28
C LEU A 467 9.07 -11.57 3.50
N ALA A 468 9.37 -10.31 3.79
CA ALA A 468 10.74 -9.88 4.07
C ALA A 468 10.80 -8.80 5.16
N GLY A 469 11.79 -8.90 6.04
CA GLY A 469 11.94 -8.03 7.22
C GLY A 469 12.90 -8.60 8.26
N ASP A 470 12.67 -8.27 9.54
CA ASP A 470 13.45 -8.80 10.65
C ASP A 470 12.65 -9.70 11.58
N LEU A 471 13.35 -10.66 12.18
CA LEU A 471 12.81 -11.66 13.09
C LEU A 471 13.70 -11.73 14.34
N GLU A 472 13.09 -11.72 15.53
CA GLU A 472 13.76 -12.02 16.80
C GLU A 472 13.56 -13.51 17.12
N THR A 473 14.64 -14.27 17.30
CA THR A 473 14.61 -15.71 17.62
C THR A 473 14.30 -15.92 19.11
N LYS A 474 13.97 -17.16 19.48
CA LYS A 474 13.77 -17.56 20.88
C LYS A 474 15.02 -17.35 21.75
N SER A 475 16.21 -17.44 21.16
CA SER A 475 17.49 -17.15 21.82
C SER A 475 17.78 -15.64 21.97
N GLY A 476 16.93 -14.77 21.41
CA GLY A 476 17.08 -13.32 21.45
C GLY A 476 17.96 -12.74 20.33
N LYS A 477 18.42 -13.56 19.37
CA LYS A 477 19.14 -13.05 18.20
C LYS A 477 18.17 -12.42 17.21
N ARG A 478 18.66 -11.46 16.44
CA ARG A 478 17.88 -10.85 15.34
C ARG A 478 18.38 -11.38 14.02
N LEU A 479 17.46 -11.75 13.14
CA LEU A 479 17.73 -12.19 11.77
C LEU A 479 17.13 -11.18 10.78
N PHE A 480 17.78 -11.01 9.63
CA PHE A 480 17.11 -10.50 8.43
C PHE A 480 16.65 -11.68 7.59
N ILE A 481 15.40 -11.63 7.14
CA ILE A 481 14.77 -12.70 6.38
C ILE A 481 14.15 -12.16 5.08
N ALA A 482 14.24 -12.96 4.04
CA ALA A 482 13.50 -12.77 2.79
C ALA A 482 13.00 -14.13 2.28
N LEU A 483 11.68 -14.29 2.26
CA LEU A 483 10.97 -15.53 1.94
C LEU A 483 10.08 -15.29 0.73
N PHE A 484 10.28 -16.07 -0.33
CA PHE A 484 9.52 -16.00 -1.57
C PHE A 484 9.04 -17.39 -1.97
N VAL A 485 7.79 -17.47 -2.38
CA VAL A 485 7.23 -18.61 -3.10
C VAL A 485 6.48 -18.10 -4.31
N ASN A 486 6.92 -18.51 -5.50
CA ASN A 486 6.30 -18.15 -6.77
C ASN A 486 5.63 -19.36 -7.41
N ASN A 487 4.69 -19.07 -8.32
CA ASN A 487 4.07 -20.05 -9.21
C ASN A 487 3.32 -21.17 -8.48
N VAL A 488 2.47 -20.80 -7.51
CA VAL A 488 1.61 -21.76 -6.80
C VAL A 488 0.23 -21.79 -7.45
N PRO A 489 -0.19 -22.88 -8.10
CA PRO A 489 -1.56 -23.02 -8.55
C PRO A 489 -2.49 -23.17 -7.34
N LEU A 490 -3.56 -22.37 -7.31
CA LEU A 490 -4.58 -22.46 -6.27
C LEU A 490 -5.82 -23.16 -6.82
N ASP A 491 -6.51 -23.91 -5.96
CA ASP A 491 -7.80 -24.49 -6.30
C ASP A 491 -8.83 -23.40 -6.61
N LYS A 492 -9.85 -23.74 -7.39
CA LYS A 492 -10.91 -22.80 -7.76
C LYS A 492 -11.59 -22.24 -6.51
N GLY A 493 -11.62 -20.91 -6.39
CA GLY A 493 -12.20 -20.20 -5.23
C GLY A 493 -11.30 -20.16 -3.98
N ALA A 494 -10.12 -20.79 -4.00
CA ALA A 494 -9.17 -20.69 -2.89
C ALA A 494 -8.54 -19.30 -2.83
N THR A 495 -8.13 -18.89 -1.62
CA THR A 495 -7.44 -17.62 -1.38
C THR A 495 -5.97 -17.86 -1.03
N PRO A 496 -5.07 -16.88 -1.26
CA PRO A 496 -3.65 -16.96 -0.86
C PRO A 496 -3.38 -16.95 0.65
N SER A 497 -4.37 -17.26 1.49
CA SER A 497 -4.27 -17.28 2.95
C SER A 497 -3.40 -18.44 3.43
N ARG A 498 -3.52 -19.61 2.78
CA ARG A 498 -2.69 -20.79 3.09
C ARG A 498 -1.20 -20.47 2.97
N GLU A 499 -0.80 -19.81 1.90
CA GLU A 499 0.60 -19.47 1.63
C GLU A 499 1.10 -18.38 2.58
N GLY A 500 0.24 -17.41 2.93
CA GLY A 500 0.57 -16.45 4.00
C GLY A 500 0.85 -17.13 5.33
N LYS A 501 0.00 -18.09 5.73
CA LYS A 501 0.21 -18.91 6.92
C LYS A 501 1.42 -19.83 6.78
N MET A 502 1.77 -20.27 5.57
CA MET A 502 2.97 -21.07 5.33
C MET A 502 4.25 -20.25 5.56
N LEU A 503 4.33 -19.01 5.04
CA LEU A 503 5.46 -18.13 5.34
C LEU A 503 5.56 -17.82 6.84
N ALA A 504 4.42 -17.69 7.54
CA ALA A 504 4.40 -17.55 8.99
C ALA A 504 4.95 -18.80 9.71
N LYS A 505 4.62 -20.03 9.25
CA LYS A 505 5.20 -21.27 9.79
C LYS A 505 6.72 -21.37 9.57
N ILE A 506 7.23 -20.86 8.46
CA ILE A 506 8.68 -20.77 8.23
C ILE A 506 9.30 -19.78 9.22
N CYS A 507 8.63 -18.66 9.52
CA CYS A 507 9.08 -17.75 10.59
C CYS A 507 9.04 -18.43 11.96
N GLU A 508 8.03 -19.25 12.28
CA GLU A 508 7.98 -20.04 13.52
C GLU A 508 9.17 -21.02 13.61
N ALA A 509 9.55 -21.66 12.50
CA ALA A 509 10.73 -22.53 12.46
C ALA A 509 12.01 -21.75 12.76
N PHE A 510 12.22 -20.58 12.15
CA PHE A 510 13.36 -19.71 12.48
C PHE A 510 13.33 -19.22 13.92
N TYR A 511 12.16 -18.83 14.44
CA TYR A 511 12.01 -18.39 15.82
C TYR A 511 12.47 -19.48 16.79
N GLU A 512 12.03 -20.72 16.58
CA GLU A 512 12.25 -21.83 17.51
C GLU A 512 13.64 -22.48 17.40
N LEU A 513 14.16 -22.60 16.17
CA LEU A 513 15.29 -23.49 15.86
C LEU A 513 16.54 -22.76 15.35
N ALA A 514 16.47 -21.47 15.03
CA ALA A 514 17.66 -20.73 14.66
C ALA A 514 18.60 -20.56 15.88
N PRO A 515 19.93 -20.66 15.66
CA PRO A 515 20.92 -20.74 16.74
C PRO A 515 21.09 -19.46 17.55
#